data_AF-F8X407-F1
#
_entry.id   AF-F8X407-F1
#
_cell.length_a   1.000
_cell.length_b   1.000
_cell.length_c   1.000
_cell.angle_alpha   90.00
_cell.angle_beta   90.00
_cell.angle_gamma   90.00
#
_symmetry.space_group_name_H-M   'P 1'
#
loop_
_entity.id
_entity.type
_entity.pdbx_description
1 polymer ?
#
loop_
_entity_poly.entity_id
_entity_poly.type
_entity_poly.pdbx_seq_one_letter_code
_entity_poly.pdbx_strand_id
1 'polypeptide(L)'
;MSMLSKGGKGYCIMCAEIIPQNIDDVFCCKCRSQYSYLMNKGCYCHICGQKGLSSHVYPYCMECKGLDREGLDAKSDIYKKWLAKYSLAPIGNLKPLWAYIPEKNDIVYNADIIKLIEVTNLGRCFDLNNIFKDDVRSNSRILNILERWNRRLDVDPPTIIRNNDSYIFKDGRHRTIAAYYLQTKTIPVFLKK
;
A
#
# COMPACT_ATOMS: atom_id res chain seq x y z
N MET A 1 -14.63 -1.96 -2.98
CA MET A 1 -14.33 -3.38 -3.27
C MET A 1 -12.89 -3.63 -2.88
N SER A 2 -12.66 -4.58 -1.97
CA SER A 2 -11.34 -5.00 -1.50
C SER A 2 -10.59 -5.62 -2.68
N MET A 3 -9.52 -4.97 -3.16
CA MET A 3 -8.68 -5.53 -4.21
C MET A 3 -7.76 -6.59 -3.60
N LEU A 4 -8.04 -7.83 -3.98
CA LEU A 4 -7.27 -9.04 -3.69
C LEU A 4 -5.84 -8.89 -4.20
N SER A 5 -4.88 -8.72 -3.28
CA SER A 5 -3.46 -8.78 -3.61
C SER A 5 -3.05 -10.21 -3.93
N LYS A 6 -2.97 -10.56 -5.21
CA LYS A 6 -2.49 -11.87 -5.65
C LYS A 6 -0.96 -11.90 -5.59
N GLY A 7 -0.38 -12.40 -4.48
CA GLY A 7 1.05 -12.73 -4.44
C GLY A 7 1.79 -12.54 -3.13
N GLY A 8 1.17 -11.92 -2.11
CA GLY A 8 1.78 -11.76 -0.80
C GLY A 8 1.78 -13.03 0.05
N LYS A 9 2.71 -13.11 1.01
CA LYS A 9 2.73 -14.17 2.05
C LYS A 9 1.80 -13.77 3.20
N GLY A 10 0.79 -14.59 3.47
CA GLY A 10 -0.11 -14.46 4.61
C GLY A 10 0.07 -15.60 5.62
N TYR A 11 -0.61 -15.49 6.75
CA TYR A 11 -0.63 -16.49 7.81
C TYR A 11 -2.08 -16.82 8.20
N CYS A 12 -2.40 -18.09 8.38
CA CYS A 12 -3.71 -18.48 8.86
C CYS A 12 -3.93 -17.91 10.26
N ILE A 13 -5.03 -17.20 10.47
CA ILE A 13 -5.27 -16.53 11.76
C ILE A 13 -5.52 -17.51 12.91
N MET A 14 -5.74 -18.80 12.64
CA MET A 14 -5.99 -19.84 13.65
C MET A 14 -4.74 -20.61 14.05
N CYS A 15 -3.86 -20.92 13.09
CA CYS A 15 -2.72 -21.83 13.31
C CYS A 15 -1.37 -21.28 12.85
N ALA A 16 -1.32 -20.07 12.30
CA ALA A 16 -0.12 -19.45 11.71
C ALA A 16 0.50 -20.20 10.52
N GLU A 17 -0.21 -21.17 9.93
CA GLU A 17 0.22 -21.80 8.67
C GLU A 17 0.35 -20.74 7.57
N ILE A 18 1.43 -20.83 6.77
CA ILE A 18 1.67 -19.89 5.67
C ILE A 18 0.65 -20.15 4.57
N ILE A 19 -0.08 -19.10 4.18
CA ILE A 19 -1.11 -19.13 3.14
C ILE A 19 -0.92 -17.93 2.19
N PRO A 20 -1.57 -17.92 1.01
CA PRO A 20 -1.64 -16.71 0.21
C PRO A 20 -2.27 -15.57 1.01
N GLN A 21 -1.69 -14.38 0.91
CA GLN A 21 -2.23 -13.20 1.58
C GLN A 21 -3.55 -12.78 0.92
N ASN A 22 -4.65 -13.01 1.62
CA ASN A 22 -5.99 -12.66 1.20
C ASN A 22 -6.82 -12.27 2.41
N ILE A 23 -7.23 -11.01 2.50
CA ILE A 23 -8.06 -10.51 3.61
C ILE A 23 -9.45 -11.15 3.63
N ASP A 24 -9.96 -11.54 2.47
CA ASP A 24 -11.26 -12.20 2.34
C ASP A 24 -11.17 -13.69 2.66
N ASP A 25 -9.95 -14.24 2.76
CA ASP A 25 -9.70 -15.66 3.00
C ASP A 25 -8.46 -15.89 3.87
N VAL A 26 -8.67 -15.76 5.18
CA VAL A 26 -7.60 -15.74 6.19
C VAL A 26 -7.35 -17.12 6.84
N PHE A 27 -7.88 -18.19 6.25
CA PHE A 27 -7.81 -19.56 6.78
C PHE A 27 -7.11 -20.51 5.82
N CYS A 28 -6.24 -21.38 6.35
CA CYS A 28 -5.75 -22.54 5.60
C CYS A 28 -6.88 -23.56 5.37
N CYS A 29 -6.69 -24.48 4.42
CA CYS A 29 -7.71 -25.47 4.07
C CYS A 29 -8.18 -26.31 5.28
N LYS A 30 -7.27 -26.62 6.21
CA LYS A 30 -7.56 -27.40 7.42
C LYS A 30 -8.43 -26.64 8.41
N CYS A 31 -8.10 -25.37 8.67
CA CYS A 31 -8.88 -24.54 9.58
C CYS A 31 -10.21 -24.09 8.95
N ARG A 32 -10.29 -24.02 7.61
CA ARG A 32 -11.50 -23.67 6.87
C ARG A 32 -12.59 -24.71 7.00
N SER A 33 -12.26 -26.00 6.95
CA SER A 33 -13.25 -27.08 7.11
C SER A 33 -13.83 -27.17 8.52
N GLN A 34 -13.13 -26.60 9.51
CA GLN A 34 -13.56 -26.49 10.90
C GLN A 34 -14.34 -25.19 11.16
N TYR A 35 -14.53 -24.35 10.14
CA TYR A 35 -15.16 -23.05 10.25
C TYR A 35 -16.69 -23.18 10.28
N SER A 36 -17.25 -23.27 11.49
CA SER A 36 -18.63 -22.85 11.71
C SER A 36 -18.66 -21.33 11.87
N TYR A 37 -19.68 -20.67 11.34
CA TYR A 37 -19.88 -19.20 11.29
C TYR A 37 -19.74 -18.45 12.64
N LEU A 38 -19.53 -19.16 13.76
CA LEU A 38 -19.55 -18.64 15.12
C LEU A 38 -18.15 -18.27 15.68
N MET A 39 -17.06 -18.66 15.03
CA MET A 39 -15.70 -18.36 15.53
C MET A 39 -15.12 -17.09 14.91
N ASN A 40 -15.48 -15.94 15.49
CA ASN A 40 -14.99 -14.62 15.09
C ASN A 40 -13.58 -14.27 15.61
N LYS A 41 -12.84 -15.19 16.25
CA LYS A 41 -11.56 -14.87 16.91
C LYS A 41 -10.45 -15.80 16.40
N GLY A 42 -9.45 -15.20 15.78
CA GLY A 42 -8.15 -15.80 15.49
C GLY A 42 -7.12 -15.42 16.56
N CYS A 43 -6.05 -16.20 16.60
CA CYS A 43 -4.94 -16.05 17.54
C CYS A 43 -3.67 -15.49 16.90
N TYR A 44 -3.66 -15.28 15.58
CA TYR A 44 -2.48 -14.86 14.83
C TYR A 44 -2.79 -13.75 13.84
N CYS A 45 -1.85 -12.82 13.70
CA CYS A 45 -1.91 -11.79 12.68
C CYS A 45 -1.70 -12.41 11.29
N HIS A 46 -2.62 -12.14 10.35
CA HIS A 46 -2.55 -12.63 8.97
C HIS A 46 -1.35 -12.09 8.19
N ILE A 47 -0.75 -10.98 8.63
CA ILE A 47 0.39 -10.36 7.95
C ILE A 47 1.74 -10.86 8.47
N CYS A 48 1.92 -10.91 9.78
CA CYS A 48 3.22 -11.21 10.39
C CYS A 48 3.28 -12.54 11.13
N GLY A 49 2.15 -13.24 11.30
CA GLY A 49 2.08 -14.50 12.04
C GLY A 49 2.28 -14.37 13.55
N GLN A 50 2.48 -13.16 14.08
CA GLN A 50 2.61 -12.96 15.53
C GLN A 50 1.30 -13.31 16.24
N LYS A 51 1.44 -13.95 17.39
CA LYS A 51 0.33 -14.33 18.25
C LYS A 51 -0.32 -13.08 18.87
N GLY A 52 -1.64 -13.01 18.82
CA GLY A 52 -2.42 -11.90 19.36
C GLY A 52 -3.91 -12.07 19.05
N LEU A 53 -4.76 -11.19 19.61
CA LEU A 53 -6.18 -11.16 19.26
C LEU A 53 -6.33 -10.65 17.82
N SER A 54 -6.77 -11.52 16.93
CA SER A 54 -7.18 -11.17 15.57
C SER A 54 -8.60 -11.69 15.34
N SER A 55 -9.27 -11.21 14.31
CA SER A 55 -10.60 -11.71 13.92
C SER A 55 -10.69 -11.78 12.41
N HIS A 56 -11.68 -12.49 11.87
CA HIS A 56 -11.91 -12.44 10.43
C HIS A 56 -12.20 -10.99 9.94
N VAL A 57 -12.78 -10.14 10.81
CA VAL A 57 -13.07 -8.73 10.53
C VAL A 57 -11.83 -7.84 10.64
N TYR A 58 -10.95 -8.14 11.61
CA TYR A 58 -9.68 -7.44 11.83
C TYR A 58 -8.54 -8.44 11.94
N PRO A 59 -8.09 -9.01 10.80
CA PRO A 59 -7.15 -10.13 10.80
C PRO A 59 -5.70 -9.70 11.06
N TYR A 60 -5.45 -8.46 11.47
CA TYR A 60 -4.12 -7.86 11.56
C TYR A 60 -3.84 -7.34 12.97
N CYS A 61 -2.61 -7.52 13.45
CA CYS A 61 -2.14 -6.82 14.65
C CYS A 61 -2.04 -5.32 14.40
N MET A 62 -1.94 -4.54 15.48
CA MET A 62 -1.85 -3.08 15.41
C MET A 62 -0.65 -2.59 14.60
N GLU A 63 0.49 -3.28 14.67
CA GLU A 63 1.67 -2.92 13.86
C GLU A 63 1.44 -3.17 12.37
N CYS A 64 0.69 -4.22 12.00
CA CYS A 64 0.51 -4.59 10.61
C CYS A 64 -0.66 -3.90 9.93
N LYS A 65 -1.61 -3.34 10.70
CA LYS A 65 -2.85 -2.76 10.20
C LYS A 65 -2.68 -1.42 9.43
N GLY A 66 -1.46 -0.88 9.41
CA GLY A 66 -1.15 0.35 8.67
C GLY A 66 -1.51 1.63 9.43
N LEU A 67 -1.14 2.75 8.82
CA LEU A 67 -1.26 4.11 9.39
C LEU A 67 -2.55 4.84 8.93
N ASP A 68 -3.56 4.12 8.44
CA ASP A 68 -4.78 4.71 7.85
C ASP A 68 -5.93 4.96 8.86
N ARG A 69 -5.68 4.90 10.18
CA ARG A 69 -6.73 5.12 11.21
C ARG A 69 -6.79 6.55 11.73
N GLU A 70 -8.00 6.98 12.09
CA GLU A 70 -8.24 8.16 12.93
C GLU A 70 -7.44 8.04 14.25
N GLY A 71 -6.84 9.15 14.68
CA GLY A 71 -6.03 9.23 15.91
C GLY A 71 -4.53 8.95 15.74
N LEU A 72 -4.04 8.72 14.52
CA LEU A 72 -2.60 8.71 14.23
C LEU A 72 -2.08 10.15 14.13
N ASP A 73 -1.25 10.52 15.10
CA ASP A 73 -0.51 11.78 15.14
C ASP A 73 1.01 11.53 15.07
N ALA A 74 1.80 12.60 15.02
CA ALA A 74 3.26 12.54 14.99
C ALA A 74 3.87 11.83 16.22
N LYS A 75 3.11 11.71 17.32
CA LYS A 75 3.56 11.12 18.57
C LYS A 75 3.40 9.60 18.58
N SER A 76 2.59 9.03 17.69
CA SER A 76 2.40 7.59 17.54
C SER A 76 3.73 6.85 17.34
N ASP A 77 4.01 5.86 18.21
CA ASP A 77 5.23 5.06 18.14
C ASP A 77 5.31 4.23 16.86
N ILE A 78 4.17 3.75 16.35
CA ILE A 78 4.11 3.00 15.09
C ILE A 78 4.47 3.93 13.93
N TYR A 79 3.96 5.17 13.91
CA TYR A 79 4.31 6.17 12.91
C TYR A 79 5.82 6.45 12.93
N LYS A 80 6.40 6.74 14.10
CA LYS A 80 7.84 7.00 14.25
C LYS A 80 8.69 5.81 13.80
N LYS A 81 8.30 4.59 14.16
CA LYS A 81 8.99 3.34 13.75
C LYS A 81 9.00 3.21 12.24
N TRP A 82 7.87 3.44 11.57
CA TRP A 82 7.77 3.36 10.11
C TRP A 82 8.51 4.50 9.42
N LEU A 83 8.40 5.72 9.94
CA LEU A 83 9.14 6.87 9.44
C LEU A 83 10.64 6.61 9.52
N ALA A 84 11.17 6.16 10.66
CA ALA A 84 12.59 5.83 10.80
C ALA A 84 13.02 4.72 9.84
N LYS A 85 12.20 3.66 9.70
CA LYS A 85 12.45 2.54 8.77
C LYS A 85 12.61 3.00 7.32
N TYR A 86 11.81 3.97 6.88
CA TYR A 86 11.72 4.35 5.47
C TYR A 86 12.41 5.66 5.11
N SER A 87 12.58 6.60 6.03
CA SER A 87 13.17 7.92 5.73
C SER A 87 14.67 8.01 6.05
N LEU A 88 15.16 7.22 7.00
CA LEU A 88 16.52 7.32 7.52
C LEU A 88 17.45 6.18 7.06
N ALA A 89 16.89 5.05 6.63
CA ALA A 89 17.66 3.91 6.15
C ALA A 89 17.67 3.88 4.61
N PRO A 90 18.80 3.54 3.97
CA PRO A 90 18.82 3.34 2.53
C PRO A 90 17.87 2.19 2.18
N ILE A 91 16.83 2.48 1.39
CA ILE A 91 15.88 1.46 0.91
C ILE A 91 16.49 0.70 -0.28
N GLY A 92 17.68 0.16 -0.07
CA GLY A 92 18.33 -0.71 -1.03
C GLY A 92 17.43 -1.91 -1.29
N ASN A 93 16.93 -2.04 -2.52
CA ASN A 93 16.18 -3.17 -3.07
C ASN A 93 14.64 -3.14 -3.00
N LEU A 94 14.00 -2.09 -2.45
CA LEU A 94 12.55 -1.99 -2.58
C LEU A 94 12.17 -1.52 -3.99
N LYS A 95 11.26 -2.24 -4.63
CA LYS A 95 10.74 -1.89 -5.97
C LYS A 95 9.22 -1.76 -5.90
N PRO A 96 8.63 -0.77 -6.60
CA PRO A 96 7.19 -0.70 -6.75
C PRO A 96 6.62 -1.99 -7.34
N LEU A 97 5.47 -2.42 -6.81
CA LEU A 97 4.67 -3.51 -7.34
C LEU A 97 3.29 -2.98 -7.68
N TRP A 98 2.87 -3.12 -8.93
CA TRP A 98 1.65 -2.51 -9.47
C TRP A 98 0.60 -3.56 -9.79
N ALA A 99 -0.63 -3.34 -9.34
CA ALA A 99 -1.79 -4.16 -9.66
C ALA A 99 -2.29 -3.74 -11.04
N TYR A 100 -1.63 -4.24 -12.08
CA TYR A 100 -1.92 -3.84 -13.45
C TYR A 100 -2.87 -4.83 -14.13
N ILE A 101 -4.18 -4.61 -13.96
CA ILE A 101 -5.22 -5.30 -14.74
C ILE A 101 -6.04 -4.22 -15.45
N PRO A 102 -5.68 -3.86 -16.69
CA PRO A 102 -6.44 -2.85 -17.44
C PRO A 102 -7.85 -3.36 -17.76
N GLU A 103 -8.86 -2.53 -17.52
CA GLU A 103 -10.20 -2.79 -18.06
C GLU A 103 -10.25 -2.52 -19.57
N LYS A 104 -11.28 -3.01 -20.26
CA LYS A 104 -11.41 -3.02 -21.73
C LYS A 104 -11.21 -1.64 -22.40
N ASN A 105 -11.35 -0.54 -21.66
CA ASN A 105 -11.23 0.83 -22.15
C ASN A 105 -10.16 1.67 -21.43
N ASP A 106 -9.38 1.09 -20.50
CA ASP A 106 -8.32 1.84 -19.83
C ASP A 106 -7.11 1.99 -20.76
N ILE A 107 -6.70 3.24 -21.00
CA ILE A 107 -5.44 3.52 -21.69
C ILE A 107 -4.34 3.58 -20.64
N VAL A 108 -3.28 2.81 -20.86
CA VAL A 108 -2.19 2.70 -19.89
C VAL A 108 -0.90 3.12 -20.55
N TYR A 109 -0.19 4.01 -19.87
CA TYR A 109 1.12 4.46 -20.27
C TYR A 109 2.16 4.11 -19.21
N ASN A 110 3.32 3.64 -19.65
CA ASN A 110 4.51 3.65 -18.80
C ASN A 110 5.13 5.04 -18.90
N ALA A 111 4.81 5.88 -17.92
CA ALA A 111 5.27 7.26 -17.88
C ALA A 111 6.65 7.35 -17.23
N ASP A 112 7.52 8.18 -17.80
CA ASP A 112 8.70 8.68 -17.10
C ASP A 112 8.25 9.50 -15.89
N ILE A 113 8.77 9.17 -14.71
CA ILE A 113 8.25 9.73 -13.46
C ILE A 113 8.54 11.23 -13.33
N ILE A 114 9.68 11.69 -13.84
CA ILE A 114 10.09 13.10 -13.75
C ILE A 114 9.17 13.91 -14.67
N LYS A 115 9.01 13.46 -15.92
CA LYS A 115 8.08 14.11 -16.86
C LYS A 115 6.66 14.12 -16.32
N LEU A 116 6.20 13.03 -15.71
CA LEU A 116 4.87 12.96 -15.10
C LEU A 116 4.70 14.02 -14.01
N ILE A 117 5.67 14.15 -13.11
CA ILE A 117 5.67 15.16 -12.04
C ILE A 117 5.62 16.58 -12.62
N GLU A 118 6.38 16.84 -13.67
CA GLU A 118 6.42 18.14 -14.35
C GLU A 118 5.07 18.48 -14.99
N VAL A 119 4.54 17.61 -15.86
CA VAL A 119 3.30 17.88 -16.62
C VAL A 119 2.06 17.94 -15.73
N THR A 120 2.10 17.32 -14.55
CA THR A 120 1.02 17.37 -13.56
C THR A 120 1.23 18.45 -12.49
N ASN A 121 2.34 19.19 -12.54
CA ASN A 121 2.74 20.18 -11.55
C ASN A 121 2.77 19.65 -10.11
N LEU A 122 3.09 18.36 -9.90
CA LEU A 122 3.02 17.74 -8.57
C LEU A 122 3.97 18.41 -7.57
N GLY A 123 5.14 18.85 -8.03
CA GLY A 123 6.14 19.54 -7.21
C GLY A 123 5.71 20.92 -6.69
N ARG A 124 4.61 21.51 -7.21
CA ARG A 124 4.03 22.73 -6.60
C ARG A 124 3.27 22.43 -5.31
N CYS A 125 2.82 21.19 -5.15
CA CYS A 125 2.00 20.75 -4.02
C CYS A 125 2.79 19.94 -2.99
N PHE A 126 4.03 19.53 -3.30
CA PHE A 126 4.85 18.64 -2.48
C PHE A 126 6.33 19.01 -2.57
N ASP A 127 7.02 19.12 -1.43
CA ASP A 127 8.48 19.25 -1.41
C ASP A 127 9.13 17.89 -1.70
N LEU A 128 9.47 17.66 -2.97
CA LEU A 128 10.08 16.41 -3.43
C LEU A 128 11.51 16.20 -2.89
N ASN A 129 12.17 17.24 -2.38
CA ASN A 129 13.48 17.10 -1.74
C ASN A 129 13.34 16.68 -0.27
N ASN A 130 12.20 16.95 0.36
CA ASN A 130 11.91 16.63 1.75
C ASN A 130 10.56 15.93 1.88
N ILE A 131 10.37 14.81 1.18
CA ILE A 131 9.09 14.10 1.06
C ILE A 131 8.40 13.83 2.41
N PHE A 132 9.17 13.59 3.47
CA PHE A 132 8.63 13.29 4.80
C PHE A 132 8.51 14.48 5.75
N LYS A 133 8.78 15.70 5.29
CA LYS A 133 8.67 16.92 6.09
C LYS A 133 7.23 17.41 6.21
N ASP A 134 6.42 17.10 5.21
CA ASP A 134 5.07 17.62 5.05
C ASP A 134 4.06 16.64 5.68
N ASP A 135 3.37 17.12 6.72
CA ASP A 135 2.20 16.55 7.41
C ASP A 135 2.13 15.01 7.65
N VAL A 136 1.80 14.63 8.89
CA VAL A 136 1.69 13.22 9.31
C VAL A 136 0.75 12.39 8.43
N ARG A 137 -0.32 13.00 7.91
CA ARG A 137 -1.34 12.30 7.13
C ARG A 137 -0.83 11.93 5.74
N SER A 138 -0.15 12.85 5.06
CA SER A 138 0.48 12.59 3.77
C SER A 138 1.61 11.57 3.92
N ASN A 139 2.48 11.78 4.92
CA ASN A 139 3.54 10.83 5.27
C ASN A 139 2.99 9.42 5.49
N SER A 140 1.92 9.29 6.28
CA SER A 140 1.31 7.99 6.56
C SER A 140 0.86 7.27 5.29
N ARG A 141 0.32 7.98 4.30
CA ARG A 141 -0.06 7.38 3.01
C ARG A 141 1.15 6.88 2.24
N ILE A 142 2.22 7.67 2.18
CA ILE A 142 3.48 7.28 1.50
C ILE A 142 4.08 6.06 2.19
N LEU A 143 4.18 6.07 3.53
CA LEU A 143 4.70 4.97 4.33
C LEU A 143 3.85 3.69 4.17
N ASN A 144 2.53 3.80 4.12
CA ASN A 144 1.65 2.66 3.83
C ASN A 144 1.92 2.04 2.46
N ILE A 145 2.17 2.85 1.44
CA ILE A 145 2.52 2.36 0.09
C ILE A 145 3.87 1.64 0.10
N LEU A 146 4.88 2.23 0.74
CA LEU A 146 6.21 1.60 0.86
C LEU A 146 6.14 0.28 1.64
N GLU A 147 5.35 0.22 2.73
CA GLU A 147 5.15 -1.01 3.49
C GLU A 147 4.42 -2.09 2.68
N ARG A 148 3.42 -1.71 1.86
CA ARG A 148 2.78 -2.65 0.94
C ARG A 148 3.79 -3.25 -0.03
N TRP A 149 4.56 -2.43 -0.73
CA TRP A 149 5.58 -2.94 -1.65
C TRP A 149 6.64 -3.80 -0.94
N ASN A 150 7.02 -3.43 0.28
CA ASN A 150 7.97 -4.20 1.08
C ASN A 150 7.42 -5.60 1.41
N ARG A 151 6.10 -5.71 1.59
CA ARG A 151 5.39 -6.98 1.79
C ARG A 151 5.07 -7.73 0.49
N ARG A 152 5.57 -7.26 -0.67
CA ARG A 152 5.23 -7.79 -2.00
C ARG A 152 3.72 -7.71 -2.28
N LEU A 153 3.09 -6.69 -1.73
CA LEU A 153 1.72 -6.32 -2.05
C LEU A 153 1.72 -5.29 -3.16
N ASP A 154 0.88 -5.53 -4.14
CA ASP A 154 0.64 -4.61 -5.23
C ASP A 154 -0.23 -3.42 -4.80
N VAL A 155 -0.14 -2.34 -5.58
CA VAL A 155 -1.00 -1.16 -5.47
C VAL A 155 -1.43 -0.73 -6.87
N ASP A 156 -2.59 -0.10 -6.99
CA ASP A 156 -3.05 0.36 -8.29
C ASP A 156 -2.14 1.47 -8.85
N PRO A 157 -1.91 1.48 -10.18
CA PRO A 157 -1.33 2.63 -10.86
C PRO A 157 -2.06 3.95 -10.52
N PRO A 158 -1.37 5.11 -10.53
CA PRO A 158 -2.05 6.40 -10.47
C PRO A 158 -2.97 6.60 -11.67
N THR A 159 -4.01 7.42 -11.49
CA THR A 159 -4.93 7.80 -12.56
C THR A 159 -4.78 9.27 -12.89
N ILE A 160 -4.48 9.55 -14.15
CA ILE A 160 -4.32 10.87 -14.72
C ILE A 160 -5.53 11.18 -15.60
N ILE A 161 -6.07 12.39 -15.45
CA ILE A 161 -7.08 12.93 -16.38
C ILE A 161 -6.41 14.00 -17.22
N ARG A 162 -6.67 13.96 -18.53
CA ARG A 162 -6.34 15.06 -19.42
C ARG A 162 -7.47 16.09 -19.37
N ASN A 163 -7.18 17.30 -18.92
CA ASN A 163 -8.12 18.42 -18.89
C ASN A 163 -7.62 19.52 -19.83
N ASN A 164 -8.21 19.59 -21.02
CA ASN A 164 -7.78 20.47 -22.12
C ASN A 164 -6.27 20.34 -22.40
N ASP A 165 -5.51 21.36 -22.00
CA ASP A 165 -4.07 21.50 -22.19
C ASP A 165 -3.24 21.07 -20.96
N SER A 166 -3.87 20.48 -19.95
CA SER A 166 -3.23 20.07 -18.70
C SER A 166 -3.47 18.59 -18.37
N TYR A 167 -2.57 18.03 -17.55
CA TYR A 167 -2.73 16.71 -16.96
C TYR A 167 -2.84 16.86 -15.45
N ILE A 168 -3.82 16.19 -14.83
CA ILE A 168 -4.01 16.24 -13.37
C ILE A 168 -4.18 14.84 -12.80
N PHE A 169 -3.74 14.65 -11.56
CA PHE A 169 -4.03 13.44 -10.82
C PHE A 169 -5.50 13.40 -10.40
N LYS A 170 -6.25 12.41 -10.88
CA LYS A 170 -7.52 12.01 -10.26
C LYS A 170 -7.24 11.32 -8.92
N ASP A 171 -6.27 10.40 -8.93
CA ASP A 171 -5.83 9.65 -7.76
C ASP A 171 -4.38 9.17 -7.93
N GLY A 172 -3.72 8.82 -6.82
CA GLY A 172 -2.41 8.16 -6.83
C GLY A 172 -1.20 9.09 -6.66
N ARG A 173 -1.40 10.36 -6.29
CA ARG A 173 -0.31 11.32 -5.98
C ARG A 173 0.75 10.74 -5.05
N HIS A 174 0.33 10.18 -3.91
CA HIS A 174 1.23 9.58 -2.92
C HIS A 174 1.94 8.32 -3.45
N ARG A 175 1.33 7.56 -4.37
CA ARG A 175 1.95 6.40 -5.02
C ARG A 175 3.04 6.82 -6.00
N THR A 176 2.82 7.91 -6.73
CA THR A 176 3.86 8.53 -7.57
C THR A 176 5.00 9.06 -6.71
N ILE A 177 4.72 9.77 -5.62
CA ILE A 177 5.77 10.28 -4.71
C ILE A 177 6.58 9.13 -4.11
N ALA A 178 5.92 8.05 -3.65
CA ALA A 178 6.61 6.87 -3.14
C ALA A 178 7.50 6.21 -4.20
N ALA A 179 7.05 6.11 -5.46
CA ALA A 179 7.86 5.56 -6.55
C ALA A 179 9.05 6.48 -6.92
N TYR A 180 8.83 7.80 -6.89
CA TYR A 180 9.87 8.80 -7.10
C TYR A 180 10.94 8.74 -6.01
N TYR A 181 10.50 8.60 -4.75
CA TYR A 181 11.40 8.41 -3.61
C TYR A 181 12.29 7.17 -3.76
N LEU A 182 11.73 6.08 -4.32
CA LEU A 182 12.48 4.87 -4.67
C LEU A 182 13.33 5.01 -5.94
N GLN A 183 13.43 6.20 -6.52
CA GLN A 183 14.20 6.52 -7.73
C GLN A 183 13.79 5.66 -8.93
N THR A 184 12.50 5.31 -9.00
CA THR A 184 11.95 4.52 -10.10
C THR A 184 11.92 5.36 -11.37
N LYS A 185 12.49 4.87 -12.48
CA LYS A 185 12.52 5.61 -13.75
C LYS A 185 11.13 5.79 -14.37
N THR A 186 10.35 4.71 -14.40
CA THR A 186 9.03 4.69 -15.05
C THR A 186 7.98 4.00 -14.19
N ILE A 187 6.74 4.47 -14.27
CA ILE A 187 5.59 3.85 -13.60
C ILE A 187 4.44 3.69 -14.60
N PRO A 188 3.62 2.62 -14.47
CA PRO A 188 2.36 2.54 -15.18
C PRO A 188 1.42 3.63 -14.66
N VAL A 189 0.63 4.24 -15.56
CA VAL A 189 -0.42 5.20 -15.22
C VAL A 189 -1.65 4.90 -16.05
N PHE A 190 -2.83 5.02 -15.45
CA PHE A 190 -4.09 5.02 -16.18
C PHE A 190 -4.36 6.44 -16.70
N LEU A 191 -4.46 6.60 -18.02
CA LEU A 191 -4.87 7.86 -18.64
C LEU A 191 -6.36 7.80 -18.99
N LYS A 192 -7.13 8.73 -18.42
CA LYS A 192 -8.54 8.93 -18.73
C LYS A 192 -8.71 10.27 -19.45
N LYS A 193 -9.63 10.29 -20.41
CA LYS A 193 -10.07 11.51 -21.10
C LYS A 193 -11.07 12.26 -20.23
#